data_AF-A0A7X6Y2W4-F1
#
_entry.id   AF-A0A7X6Y2W4-F1
#
_cell.length_a   1.000
_cell.length_b   1.000
_cell.length_c   1.000
_cell.angle_alpha   90.00
_cell.angle_beta   90.00
_cell.angle_gamma   90.00
#
_symmetry.space_group_name_H-M   'P 1'
#
loop_
_entity.id
_entity.type
_entity.pdbx_description
1 polymer ?
#
loop_
_entity_poly.entity_id
_entity_poly.type
_entity_poly.pdbx_seq_one_letter_code
_entity_poly.pdbx_strand_id
1 'polypeptide(L)' 'MIGLLLVSHSIKITDGIKDLIVEMTSDSVPIVSCGGTDDGSLGTSAERIVNGINELSECDHILIFTEIG' A
#
# COMPACT_ATOMS: atom_id res chain seq x y z
N MET A 1 13.17 -3.49 10.36
CA MET A 1 12.53 -2.38 9.62
C MET A 1 11.02 -2.64 9.55
N ILE A 2 10.21 -1.59 9.60
CA ILE A 2 8.75 -1.69 9.49
C ILE A 2 8.33 -1.16 8.12
N GLY A 3 7.58 -1.94 7.35
CA GLY A 3 6.98 -1.54 6.08
C GLY A 3 5.49 -1.19 6.24
N LEU A 4 4.98 -0.35 5.34
CA LEU A 4 3.58 0.06 5.30
C LEU A 4 2.90 -0.47 4.03
N LEU A 5 1.74 -1.10 4.19
CA LEU A 5 0.90 -1.55 3.09
C LEU A 5 -0.45 -0.84 3.16
N LEU A 6 -0.80 -0.08 2.12
CA LEU A 6 -2.06 0.64 2.04
C LEU A 6 -3.07 -0.11 1.17
N VAL A 7 -4.24 -0.42 1.70
CA VAL A 7 -5.30 -1.16 1.01
C VAL A 7 -6.59 -0.33 0.99
N SER A 8 -7.18 -0.15 -0.19
CA SER A 8 -8.43 0.59 -0.40
C SER A 8 -9.16 0.04 -1.63
N HIS A 9 -10.45 0.34 -1.76
CA HIS A 9 -11.15 0.17 -3.02
C HIS A 9 -10.63 1.12 -4.10
N SER A 10 -9.97 2.22 -3.74
CA SER A 10 -9.52 3.26 -4.66
C SER A 10 -8.00 3.39 -4.67
N ILE A 11 -7.40 3.15 -5.84
CA ILE A 11 -5.96 3.38 -6.04
C ILE A 11 -5.56 4.84 -5.78
N LYS A 12 -6.45 5.78 -6.11
CA LYS A 12 -6.20 7.22 -5.93
C LYS A 12 -5.99 7.59 -4.46
N ILE A 13 -6.66 6.88 -3.55
CA ILE A 13 -6.53 7.12 -2.10
C ILE A 13 -5.18 6.61 -1.61
N THR A 14 -4.83 5.37 -1.96
CA THR A 14 -3.58 4.75 -1.51
C THR A 14 -2.36 5.43 -2.12
N ASP A 15 -2.43 5.83 -3.39
CA ASP A 15 -1.37 6.61 -4.05
C ASP A 15 -1.21 7.98 -3.40
N GLY A 16 -2.31 8.71 -3.17
CA GLY A 16 -2.25 10.02 -2.53
C GLY A 16 -1.69 9.98 -1.09
N ILE A 17 -2.04 8.95 -0.31
CA ILE A 17 -1.47 8.76 1.03
C ILE A 17 0.02 8.38 0.94
N LYS A 18 0.38 7.52 -0.02
CA LYS A 18 1.78 7.14 -0.27
C LYS A 18 2.63 8.37 -0.59
N ASP A 19 2.18 9.21 -1.52
CA ASP A 19 2.88 10.43 -1.92
C ASP A 19 3.10 11.36 -0.73
N LEU A 20 2.06 11.58 0.09
CA LEU A 20 2.18 12.37 1.32
C LEU A 20 3.22 11.82 2.29
N ILE A 21 3.22 10.50 2.52
CA ILE A 21 4.18 9.86 3.44
C ILE A 21 5.60 9.97 2.89
N VAL A 22 5.79 9.79 1.58
CA VAL A 22 7.09 9.94 0.92
C VAL A 22 7.63 11.35 1.10
N GLU A 23 6.82 12.39 0.87
CA GLU A 23 7.21 13.79 1.09
C GLU A 23 7.63 14.06 2.54
N MET A 24 6.90 13.51 3.51
CA MET A 24 7.19 13.72 4.93
C MET A 24 8.39 12.94 5.46
N THR A 25 8.69 11.78 4.87
CA THR A 25 9.71 10.85 5.37
C THR A 25 10.97 10.83 4.52
N SER A 26 11.00 11.54 3.38
CA SER A 26 12.12 11.53 2.44
C SER A 26 12.54 10.10 2.06
N ASP A 27 11.55 9.27 1.70
CA ASP A 27 11.70 7.86 1.31
C ASP A 27 12.31 6.92 2.37
N SER A 28 12.41 7.35 3.63
CA SER A 28 12.99 6.51 4.70
C SER A 28 12.07 5.40 5.21
N VAL A 29 10.79 5.39 4.81
CA VAL A 29 9.79 4.40 5.20
C VAL A 29 9.34 3.59 3.97
N PRO A 30 9.62 2.28 3.88
CA PRO A 30 9.10 1.43 2.82
C PRO A 30 7.58 1.41 2.82
N ILE A 31 6.97 1.76 1.68
CA ILE A 31 5.51 1.87 1.55
C ILE A 31 5.00 1.42 0.17
N VAL A 32 3.95 0.60 0.18
CA VAL A 32 3.32 0.06 -1.02
C VAL A 32 1.82 0.41 -1.08
N SER A 33 1.36 0.80 -2.28
CA SER A 33 -0.02 1.15 -2.59
C SER A 33 -0.73 -0.03 -3.28
N CYS A 34 -1.72 -0.61 -2.61
CA CYS A 34 -2.50 -1.76 -3.08
C CYS A 34 -3.99 -1.43 -3.23
N GLY A 35 -4.34 -0.17 -3.52
CA GLY A 35 -5.73 0.24 -3.69
C GLY A 35 -6.28 -0.09 -5.08
N GLY A 36 -7.53 -0.53 -5.18
CA GLY A 36 -8.17 -0.90 -6.46
C GLY A 36 -7.97 -2.38 -6.84
N THR A 37 -8.65 -2.76 -7.93
CA THR A 37 -8.49 -4.06 -8.60
C THR A 37 -7.26 -4.08 -9.52
N ASP A 38 -7.04 -5.21 -10.21
CA ASP A 38 -5.93 -5.37 -11.17
C ASP A 38 -6.13 -4.57 -12.45
N ASP A 39 -7.38 -4.27 -12.82
CA ASP A 39 -7.72 -3.39 -13.95
C ASP A 39 -7.81 -1.89 -13.55
N GLY A 40 -7.47 -1.57 -12.30
CA GLY A 40 -7.48 -0.20 -11.77
C GLY A 40 -8.87 0.38 -11.47
N SER A 41 -9.92 -0.45 -11.55
CA SER A 41 -11.27 -0.06 -11.12
C SER A 41 -11.42 -0.07 -9.60
N LEU A 42 -12.59 0.38 -9.12
CA LEU A 42 -12.88 0.38 -7.69
C LEU A 42 -13.10 -1.05 -7.21
N GLY A 43 -12.38 -1.46 -6.17
CA GLY A 43 -12.42 -2.81 -5.62
C GLY A 43 -11.11 -3.17 -4.94
N THR A 44 -10.99 -4.41 -4.49
CA THR A 44 -9.78 -4.91 -3.82
C THR A 44 -9.25 -6.13 -4.55
N SER A 45 -7.96 -6.15 -4.84
CA SER A 45 -7.27 -7.31 -5.41
C SER A 45 -6.42 -8.00 -4.34
N ALA A 46 -6.72 -9.28 -4.09
CA ALA A 46 -5.89 -10.11 -3.22
C ALA A 46 -4.48 -10.32 -3.81
N GLU A 47 -4.37 -10.40 -5.14
CA GLU A 47 -3.09 -10.54 -5.83
C GLU A 47 -2.20 -9.31 -5.60
N ARG A 48 -2.75 -8.10 -5.69
CA ARG A 48 -2.00 -6.86 -5.39
C ARG A 48 -1.54 -6.78 -3.94
N ILE A 49 -2.35 -7.26 -3.00
CA ILE A 49 -1.98 -7.31 -1.58
C ILE A 49 -0.80 -8.28 -1.38
N VAL A 50 -0.87 -9.49 -1.94
CA VAL A 50 0.21 -10.48 -1.86
C VAL A 50 1.50 -9.95 -2.50
N ASN A 51 1.39 -9.33 -3.68
CA ASN A 51 2.54 -8.73 -4.36
C ASN A 51 3.15 -7.60 -3.53
N GLY A 52 2.34 -6.73 -2.94
CA GLY A 52 2.85 -5.65 -2.08
C GLY A 52 3.50 -6.14 -0.78
N ILE A 53 3.03 -7.27 -0.22
CA ILE A 53 3.72 -7.94 0.89
C ILE A 53 5.10 -8.46 0.44
N ASN A 54 5.17 -9.07 -0.75
CA ASN A 54 6.43 -9.57 -1.31
C ASN A 54 7.42 -8.43 -1.64
N GLU A 55 6.94 -7.27 -2.08
CA GLU A 55 7.77 -6.08 -2.27
C GLU A 55 8.39 -5.57 -0.95
N LEU A 56 7.75 -5.86 0.18
CA LEU A 56 8.22 -5.53 1.52
C LEU A 56 8.96 -6.69 2.20
N SER A 57 9.47 -7.68 1.44
CA SER A 57 10.09 -8.91 2.00
C SER A 57 11.28 -8.65 2.92
N GLU A 58 11.99 -7.53 2.76
CA GLU A 58 13.13 -7.14 3.59
C GLU A 58 12.72 -6.47 4.92
N CYS A 59 11.42 -6.24 5.14
CA CYS A 59 10.89 -5.71 6.39
C CYS A 59 10.57 -6.82 7.40
N ASP A 60 11.02 -6.67 8.64
CA ASP A 60 10.71 -7.62 9.74
C ASP A 60 9.21 -7.65 10.08
N HIS A 61 8.53 -6.50 9.89
CA HIS A 61 7.12 -6.32 10.18
C HIS A 61 6.46 -5.47 9.10
N ILE A 62 5.21 -5.77 8.78
CA ILE A 62 4.38 -5.01 7.84
C ILE A 62 3.12 -4.56 8.58
N LEU A 63 2.87 -3.25 8.58
CA LEU A 63 1.62 -2.67 9.07
C LEU A 63 0.68 -2.47 7.88
N ILE A 64 -0.49 -3.12 7.94
CA ILE A 64 -1.50 -3.06 6.90
C ILE A 64 -2.61 -2.10 7.33
N PHE A 65 -2.83 -1.07 6.53
CA PHE A 65 -3.90 -0.10 6.74
C PHE A 65 -4.99 -0.32 5.69
N THR A 66 -6.22 -0.41 6.16
CA THR A 66 -7.40 -0.58 5.31
C THR A 66 -8.44 0.49 5.63
N GLU A 67 -9.24 0.84 4.65
CA GLU A 67 -10.43 1.68 4.84
C GLU A 67 -11.60 0.86 5.41
N ILE A 68 -12.74 0.87 4.75
CA ILE A 68 -13.95 0.14 5.12
C ILE A 68 -14.32 -0.83 4.00
N GLY A 69 -14.96 -1.95 4.36
CA GLY A 69 -15.55 -2.94 3.47
C GLY A 69 -16.92 -3.34 3.99
#